data_AF-A0A2D6STM3-F1
#
_entry.id   AF-A0A2D6STM3-F1
#
_cell.length_a   1.000
_cell.length_b   1.000
_cell.length_c   1.000
_cell.angle_alpha   90.00
_cell.angle_beta   90.00
_cell.angle_gamma   90.00
#
_symmetry.space_group_name_H-M   'P 1'
#
loop_
_entity.id
_entity.type
_entity.pdbx_description
1 polymer ?
#
loop_
_entity_poly.entity_id
_entity_poly.type
_entity_poly.pdbx_seq_one_letter_code
_entity_poly.pdbx_strand_id
1 'polypeptide(L)'
;MSYRENRRALCRQLLARVLADEQELIDQREQLVSHRIGQLEELRQISDMGRVDVDRSAARRYFAGRLVAEIDMVDRRRQLVVQQIGLCRQTLVRADQDVKVLEKLKDKAKTAFDEREEKRLSRELEESWRAIHATEVSR
;
A
#
# COMPACT_ATOMS: atom_id res chain seq x y z
N MET A 1 3.06 6.76 20.03
CA MET A 1 3.18 6.39 18.60
C MET A 1 3.97 7.49 17.91
N SER A 2 5.11 7.18 17.29
CA SER A 2 5.96 8.19 16.64
C SER A 2 5.33 8.68 15.33
N TYR A 3 5.48 9.97 15.01
CA TYR A 3 4.99 10.58 13.76
C TYR A 3 5.35 9.75 12.51
N ARG A 4 6.55 9.15 12.48
CA ARG A 4 7.03 8.36 11.33
C ARG A 4 6.37 6.98 11.22
N GLU A 5 6.05 6.34 12.34
CA GLU A 5 5.29 5.08 12.36
C GLU A 5 3.86 5.30 11.86
N ASN A 6 3.25 6.40 12.29
CA ASN A 6 1.92 6.81 11.81
C ASN A 6 1.94 7.10 10.30
N ARG A 7 2.95 7.83 9.82
CA ARG A 7 3.11 8.08 8.37
C ARG A 7 3.25 6.78 7.56
N ARG A 8 4.00 5.79 8.07
CA ARG A 8 4.11 4.46 7.46
C ARG A 8 2.74 3.75 7.42
N ALA A 9 2.00 3.79 8.52
CA ALA A 9 0.66 3.19 8.58
C ALA A 9 -0.29 3.84 7.58
N LEU A 10 -0.29 5.17 7.48
CA LEU A 10 -1.08 5.91 6.50
C LEU A 10 -0.72 5.54 5.06
N CYS A 11 0.58 5.41 4.76
CA CYS A 11 1.03 4.98 3.43
C CYS A 11 0.54 3.57 3.07
N ARG A 12 0.50 2.66 4.04
CA ARG A 12 -0.04 1.29 3.84
C ARG A 12 -1.54 1.31 3.61
N GLN A 13 -2.29 2.08 4.40
CA GLN A 13 -3.73 2.23 4.21
C GLN A 13 -4.07 2.83 2.85
N LEU A 14 -3.34 3.87 2.44
CA LEU A 14 -3.55 4.51 1.15
C LEU A 14 -3.21 3.54 0.00
N LEU A 15 -2.11 2.80 0.08
CA LEU A 15 -1.78 1.77 -0.91
C LEU A 15 -2.86 0.69 -0.99
N ALA A 16 -3.35 0.21 0.15
CA ALA A 16 -4.42 -0.79 0.19
C ALA A 16 -5.70 -0.28 -0.48
N ARG A 17 -6.07 0.98 -0.24
CA ARG A 17 -7.23 1.60 -0.87
C ARG A 17 -7.07 1.71 -2.38
N VAL A 18 -5.93 2.20 -2.86
CA VAL A 18 -5.69 2.33 -4.31
C VAL A 18 -5.65 0.97 -5.01
N LEU A 19 -5.16 -0.08 -4.34
CA LEU A 19 -5.24 -1.46 -4.85
C LEU A 19 -6.68 -1.98 -4.93
N ALA A 20 -7.51 -1.66 -3.94
CA ALA A 20 -8.93 -2.00 -3.98
C ALA A 20 -9.65 -1.28 -5.14
N ASP A 21 -9.35 0.01 -5.34
CA ASP A 21 -9.88 0.78 -6.47
C ASP A 21 -9.43 0.18 -7.83
N GLU A 22 -8.20 -0.34 -7.94
CA GLU A 22 -7.76 -1.05 -9.15
C GLU A 22 -8.58 -2.32 -9.40
N GLN A 23 -8.80 -3.11 -8.35
CA GLN A 23 -9.57 -4.35 -8.47
C GLN A 23 -11.02 -4.05 -8.87
N GLU A 24 -11.64 -3.04 -8.29
CA GLU A 24 -12.99 -2.62 -8.66
C GLU A 24 -13.07 -2.25 -10.15
N LEU A 25 -12.07 -1.55 -10.69
CA LEU A 25 -12.02 -1.21 -12.12
C LEU A 25 -11.82 -2.43 -13.01
N ILE A 26 -11.06 -3.44 -12.57
CA ILE A 26 -10.91 -4.71 -13.28
C ILE A 26 -12.26 -5.41 -13.35
N ASP A 27 -12.95 -5.54 -12.22
CA ASP A 27 -14.24 -6.21 -12.13
C ASP A 27 -15.31 -5.49 -12.98
N GLN A 28 -15.36 -4.15 -12.92
CA GLN A 28 -16.24 -3.33 -13.75
C GLN A 28 -15.98 -3.54 -15.24
N ARG A 29 -14.70 -3.59 -15.63
CA ARG A 29 -14.31 -3.83 -17.04
C ARG A 29 -14.78 -5.20 -17.51
N GLU A 30 -14.60 -6.23 -16.70
CA GLU A 30 -15.03 -7.59 -17.04
C GLU A 30 -16.55 -7.68 -17.22
N GLN A 31 -17.31 -7.02 -16.35
CA GLN A 31 -18.77 -6.92 -16.48
C GLN A 31 -19.18 -6.23 -17.79
N LEU A 32 -18.56 -5.09 -18.13
CA LEU A 32 -18.85 -4.36 -19.37
C LEU A 32 -18.50 -5.19 -20.62
N VAL A 33 -17.37 -5.91 -20.60
CA VAL A 33 -16.96 -6.81 -21.68
C VAL A 33 -17.97 -7.95 -21.83
N SER A 34 -18.39 -8.57 -20.72
CA SER A 34 -19.40 -9.63 -20.72
C SER A 34 -20.73 -9.14 -21.29
N HIS A 35 -21.21 -7.97 -20.84
CA HIS A 35 -22.42 -7.35 -21.36
C HIS A 35 -22.32 -7.09 -22.86
N ARG A 36 -21.18 -6.59 -23.33
CA ARG A 36 -20.97 -6.33 -24.76
C ARG A 36 -21.00 -7.61 -25.57
N ILE A 37 -20.38 -8.68 -25.09
CA ILE A 37 -20.42 -9.99 -25.75
C ILE A 37 -21.88 -10.47 -25.86
N GLY A 38 -22.65 -10.39 -24.79
CA GLY A 38 -24.08 -10.76 -24.80
C GLY A 38 -24.88 -9.97 -25.85
N GLN A 39 -24.67 -8.65 -25.96
CA GLN A 39 -25.34 -7.84 -26.99
C GLN A 39 -25.00 -8.27 -28.42
N LEU A 40 -23.74 -8.66 -28.66
CA LEU A 40 -23.30 -9.13 -29.97
C LEU A 40 -23.83 -10.54 -30.29
N GLU A 41 -23.96 -11.40 -29.29
CA GLU A 41 -24.56 -12.72 -29.45
C GLU A 41 -26.06 -12.62 -29.76
N GLU A 42 -26.79 -11.77 -29.05
CA GLU A 42 -28.20 -11.51 -29.33
C GLU A 42 -28.40 -10.90 -30.72
N LEU A 43 -27.47 -10.06 -31.19
CA LEU A 43 -27.46 -9.56 -32.57
C LEU A 43 -27.27 -10.68 -33.61
N ARG A 44 -26.38 -11.64 -33.34
CA ARG A 44 -26.18 -12.81 -34.22
C ARG A 44 -27.46 -13.66 -34.28
N GLN A 45 -28.08 -13.93 -33.14
CA GLN A 45 -29.34 -14.69 -33.09
C GLN A 45 -30.48 -14.03 -33.88
N ILE A 46 -30.60 -12.70 -33.83
CA ILE A 46 -31.59 -11.96 -34.64
C ILE A 46 -31.29 -12.12 -36.13
N SER A 47 -30.02 -12.06 -36.52
CA SER A 47 -29.60 -12.27 -37.91
C SER A 47 -29.91 -13.70 -38.41
N ASP A 48 -29.69 -14.71 -37.57
CA ASP A 48 -29.86 -16.12 -37.93
C ASP A 48 -31.34 -16.53 -38.06
N MET A 49 -32.26 -15.86 -37.36
CA MET A 49 -33.70 -16.13 -37.43
C MET A 49 -34.38 -15.66 -38.72
N GLY A 50 -33.65 -15.00 -39.63
CA GLY A 50 -34.15 -14.60 -40.95
C GLY A 50 -35.22 -13.49 -40.96
N ARG A 51 -35.74 -13.09 -39.79
CA ARG A 51 -36.58 -11.90 -39.61
C ARG A 51 -35.69 -10.71 -39.26
N VAL A 52 -35.51 -9.81 -40.22
CA VAL A 52 -34.74 -8.58 -40.03
C VAL A 52 -35.59 -7.59 -39.23
N ASP A 53 -35.49 -7.64 -37.92
CA ASP A 53 -35.93 -6.55 -37.03
C ASP A 53 -34.85 -5.47 -37.01
N VAL A 54 -35.00 -4.49 -37.91
CA VAL A 54 -34.03 -3.41 -38.13
C VAL A 54 -33.86 -2.56 -36.88
N ASP A 55 -34.96 -2.20 -36.22
CA ASP A 55 -34.95 -1.31 -35.05
C ASP A 55 -34.26 -1.99 -33.86
N ARG A 56 -34.60 -3.25 -33.59
CA ARG A 56 -33.96 -4.03 -32.52
C ARG A 56 -32.47 -4.23 -32.79
N SER A 57 -32.10 -4.48 -34.05
CA SER A 57 -30.69 -4.64 -34.45
C SER A 57 -29.92 -3.32 -34.33
N ALA A 58 -30.51 -2.20 -34.73
CA ALA A 58 -29.90 -0.87 -34.62
C ALA A 58 -29.67 -0.49 -33.15
N ALA A 59 -30.68 -0.68 -32.28
CA ALA A 59 -30.59 -0.39 -30.85
C ALA A 59 -29.47 -1.17 -30.16
N ARG A 60 -29.33 -2.47 -30.46
CA ARG A 60 -28.25 -3.29 -29.87
C ARG A 60 -26.86 -2.91 -30.37
N ARG A 61 -26.70 -2.60 -31.66
CA ARG A 61 -25.41 -2.13 -32.19
C ARG A 61 -25.01 -0.82 -31.56
N TYR A 62 -25.96 0.11 -31.41
CA TYR A 62 -25.74 1.37 -30.72
C TYR A 62 -25.29 1.13 -29.27
N PHE A 63 -26.01 0.28 -28.53
CA PHE A 63 -25.67 -0.02 -27.14
C PHE A 63 -24.32 -0.74 -27.00
N ALA A 64 -24.01 -1.72 -27.87
CA ALA A 64 -22.71 -2.37 -27.92
C ALA A 64 -21.57 -1.37 -28.24
N GLY A 65 -21.83 -0.37 -29.08
CA GLY A 65 -20.91 0.74 -29.35
C GLY A 65 -20.68 1.62 -28.13
N ARG A 66 -21.75 1.96 -27.39
CA ARG A 66 -21.65 2.70 -26.12
C ARG A 66 -20.79 1.93 -25.10
N LEU A 67 -20.97 0.61 -24.99
CA LEU A 67 -20.17 -0.22 -24.09
C LEU A 67 -18.68 -0.19 -24.42
N VAL A 68 -18.29 -0.04 -25.70
CA VAL A 68 -16.87 0.15 -26.07
C VAL A 68 -16.31 1.44 -25.47
N ALA A 69 -17.04 2.55 -25.60
CA ALA A 69 -16.62 3.82 -25.04
C ALA A 69 -16.51 3.77 -23.50
N GLU A 70 -17.42 3.05 -22.83
CA GLU A 70 -17.37 2.84 -21.38
C GLU A 70 -16.17 1.98 -20.98
N ILE A 71 -15.87 0.90 -21.71
CA ILE A 71 -14.68 0.06 -21.50
C ILE A 71 -13.39 0.90 -21.66
N ASP A 72 -13.29 1.70 -22.73
CA ASP A 72 -12.13 2.57 -22.97
C ASP A 72 -11.94 3.58 -21.83
N MET A 73 -13.04 4.12 -21.29
CA MET A 73 -12.99 5.04 -20.15
C MET A 73 -12.48 4.34 -18.89
N VAL A 74 -12.94 3.12 -18.60
CA VAL A 74 -12.46 2.32 -17.48
C VAL A 74 -10.98 1.98 -17.65
N ASP A 75 -10.54 1.61 -18.85
CA ASP A 75 -9.14 1.30 -19.15
C ASP A 75 -8.23 2.52 -18.94
N ARG A 76 -8.63 3.71 -19.38
CA ARG A 76 -7.89 4.95 -19.10
C ARG A 76 -7.83 5.26 -17.61
N ARG A 77 -8.94 5.11 -16.89
CA ARG A 77 -8.98 5.32 -15.43
C ARG A 77 -8.05 4.34 -14.72
N ARG A 78 -8.04 3.08 -15.15
CA ARG A 78 -7.15 2.05 -14.60
C ARG A 78 -5.68 2.40 -14.82
N GLN A 79 -5.30 2.92 -15.99
CA GLN A 79 -3.92 3.38 -16.23
C GLN A 79 -3.49 4.45 -15.23
N LEU A 80 -4.37 5.41 -14.89
CA LEU A 80 -4.09 6.42 -13.87
C LEU A 80 -3.91 5.81 -12.48
N VAL A 81 -4.77 4.85 -12.10
CA VAL A 81 -4.65 4.13 -10.82
C VAL A 81 -3.35 3.34 -10.73
N VAL A 82 -2.92 2.67 -11.79
CA VAL A 82 -1.62 1.97 -11.83
C VAL A 82 -0.46 2.92 -11.60
N GLN A 83 -0.49 4.13 -12.17
CA GLN A 83 0.52 5.15 -11.90
C GLN A 83 0.50 5.58 -10.42
N GLN A 84 -0.69 5.76 -9.84
CA GLN A 84 -0.85 6.07 -8.42
C GLN A 84 -0.30 4.95 -7.52
N ILE A 85 -0.53 3.68 -7.84
CA ILE A 85 0.05 2.53 -7.11
C ILE A 85 1.57 2.62 -7.11
N GLY A 86 2.18 2.94 -8.26
CA GLY A 86 3.62 3.16 -8.38
C GLY A 86 4.13 4.21 -7.39
N LEU A 87 3.48 5.38 -7.34
CA LEU A 87 3.82 6.47 -6.41
C LEU A 87 3.63 6.07 -4.94
N CYS A 88 2.55 5.35 -4.63
CA CYS A 88 2.26 4.87 -3.28
C CYS A 88 3.33 3.90 -2.78
N ARG A 89 3.74 2.96 -3.64
CA ARG A 89 4.83 2.00 -3.32
C ARG A 89 6.14 2.72 -3.05
N GLN A 90 6.53 3.68 -3.90
CA GLN A 90 7.75 4.47 -3.68
C GLN A 90 7.71 5.25 -2.37
N THR A 91 6.55 5.86 -2.05
CA THR A 91 6.36 6.63 -0.82
C THR A 91 6.43 5.73 0.41
N LEU A 92 5.82 4.54 0.36
CA LEU A 92 5.88 3.56 1.43
C LEU A 92 7.32 3.10 1.70
N VAL A 93 8.10 2.81 0.66
CA VAL A 93 9.51 2.43 0.81
C VAL A 93 10.31 3.51 1.54
N ARG A 94 10.10 4.79 1.19
CA ARG A 94 10.75 5.92 1.89
C ARG A 94 10.30 5.99 3.35
N ALA A 95 9.00 5.79 3.62
CA ALA A 95 8.48 5.78 4.98
C ALA A 95 9.07 4.64 5.83
N ASP A 96 9.23 3.44 5.24
CA ASP A 96 9.86 2.29 5.90
C ASP A 96 11.35 2.55 6.20
N GLN A 97 12.08 3.15 5.25
CA GLN A 97 13.48 3.53 5.46
C GLN A 97 13.64 4.50 6.62
N ASP A 98 12.78 5.52 6.72
CA ASP A 98 12.83 6.51 7.79
C ASP A 98 12.54 5.92 9.17
N VAL A 99 11.63 4.94 9.26
CA VAL A 99 11.40 4.19 10.52
C VAL A 99 12.63 3.36 10.88
N LYS A 100 13.23 2.67 9.91
CA LYS A 100 14.44 1.86 10.12
C LYS A 100 15.64 2.71 10.59
N VAL A 101 15.78 3.93 10.07
CA VAL A 101 16.82 4.87 10.54
C VAL A 101 16.57 5.25 12.01
N LEU A 102 15.33 5.52 12.39
CA LEU A 102 14.97 5.82 13.77
C LEU A 102 15.26 4.66 14.72
N GLU A 103 14.89 3.44 14.35
CA GLU A 103 15.15 2.24 15.13
C GLU A 103 16.65 2.10 15.41
N LYS A 104 17.49 2.21 14.38
CA LYS A 104 18.95 2.17 14.52
C LYS A 104 19.50 3.27 15.43
N LEU A 105 18.96 4.49 15.36
CA LEU A 105 19.39 5.59 16.23
C LEU A 105 18.99 5.34 17.69
N LYS A 106 17.79 4.80 17.92
CA LYS A 106 17.32 4.42 19.25
C LYS A 106 18.19 3.32 19.85
N ASP A 107 18.54 2.31 19.06
CA ASP A 107 19.42 1.22 19.49
C ASP A 107 20.80 1.75 19.88
N LYS A 108 21.41 2.60 19.04
CA LYS A 108 22.69 3.25 19.36
C LYS A 108 22.64 4.12 20.61
N ALA A 109 21.55 4.85 20.80
CA ALA A 109 21.37 5.68 21.99
C ALA A 109 21.25 4.82 23.25
N LYS A 110 20.55 3.68 23.15
CA LYS A 110 20.42 2.72 24.24
C LYS A 110 21.77 2.08 24.57
N THR A 111 22.51 1.56 23.60
CA THR A 111 23.83 0.96 23.85
C THR A 111 24.79 1.96 24.49
N ALA A 112 24.81 3.21 23.99
CA ALA A 112 25.65 4.26 24.56
C ALA A 112 25.21 4.70 25.96
N PHE A 113 23.94 4.52 26.32
CA PHE A 113 23.44 4.74 27.68
C PHE A 113 23.87 3.60 28.60
N ASP A 114 23.65 2.35 28.18
CA ASP A 114 24.01 1.15 28.93
C ASP A 114 25.53 1.13 29.23
N GLU A 115 26.38 1.43 28.25
CA GLU A 115 27.84 1.55 28.44
C GLU A 115 28.24 2.64 29.46
N ARG A 116 27.48 3.74 29.52
CA ARG A 116 27.75 4.82 30.50
C ARG A 116 27.33 4.39 31.89
N GLU A 117 26.19 3.73 32.01
CA GLU A 117 25.70 3.21 33.29
C GLU A 117 26.62 2.12 33.83
N GLU A 118 27.09 1.19 33.00
CA GLU A 118 28.08 0.18 33.41
C GLU A 118 29.38 0.83 33.91
N LYS A 119 29.90 1.84 33.19
CA LYS A 119 31.09 2.58 33.63
C LYS A 119 30.86 3.32 34.95
N ARG A 120 29.67 3.90 35.15
CA ARG A 120 29.30 4.57 36.40
C ARG A 120 29.27 3.57 37.56
N LEU A 121 28.54 2.46 37.39
CA LEU A 121 28.43 1.40 38.39
C LEU A 121 29.79 0.77 38.73
N SER A 122 30.66 0.57 37.73
CA SER A 122 32.02 0.07 37.95
C SER A 122 32.85 1.03 38.80
N ARG A 123 32.75 2.33 38.57
CA ARG A 123 33.44 3.35 39.39
C ARG A 123 32.92 3.38 40.81
N GLU A 124 31.60 3.35 41.00
CA GLU A 124 30.96 3.29 42.32
C GLU A 124 31.38 2.04 43.10
N LEU A 125 31.50 0.89 42.42
CA LEU A 125 32.00 -0.34 43.01
C LEU A 125 33.47 -0.22 43.43
N GLU A 126 34.34 0.33 42.58
CA GLU A 126 35.75 0.57 42.93
C GLU A 126 35.90 1.54 44.11
N GLU A 127 35.13 2.61 44.13
CA GLU A 127 35.14 3.60 45.21
C GLU A 127 34.68 2.97 46.55
N SER A 128 33.59 2.20 46.53
CA SER A 128 33.11 1.49 47.72
C SER A 128 34.12 0.46 48.23
N TRP A 129 34.76 -0.30 47.34
CA TRP A 129 35.78 -1.27 47.70
C TRP A 129 37.01 -0.61 48.34
N ARG A 130 37.48 0.51 47.78
CA ARG A 130 38.56 1.32 48.36
C ARG A 130 38.19 1.88 49.73
N ALA A 131 36.96 2.38 49.89
CA ALA A 131 36.50 2.96 51.16
C ALA A 131 36.46 1.91 52.29
N ILE A 132 35.99 0.68 51.99
CA ILE A 132 35.98 -0.42 52.96
C ILE A 132 37.40 -0.75 53.40
N HIS A 133 38.33 -0.98 52.46
CA HIS A 133 39.71 -1.34 52.83
C HIS A 133 40.52 -0.20 53.47
N ALA A 134 40.25 1.06 53.14
CA ALA A 134 40.87 2.20 53.82
C ALA A 134 40.49 2.27 55.31
N THR A 135 39.26 1.85 55.66
CA THR A 135 38.79 1.79 57.05
C THR A 135 39.33 0.59 57.83
N GLU A 136 39.66 -0.51 57.14
CA GLU A 136 40.31 -1.70 57.74
C GLU A 136 41.79 -1.47 58.06
N VAL A 137 42.51 -0.69 57.25
CA VAL A 137 43.94 -0.36 57.47
C VAL A 137 44.14 0.73 58.53
N SER A 138 43.11 1.51 58.86
CA SER A 138 43.16 2.56 59.90
C SER A 138 42.76 2.08 61.30
N ARG A 139 42.55 0.77 61.50
CA ARG A 139 42.35 0.12 62.80
C ARG A 139 43.60 -0.65 63.22
#